data_AF-A0A538H1M1-F1
#
_entry.id   AF-A0A538H1M1-F1
#
_cell.length_a   1.000
_cell.length_b   1.000
_cell.length_c   1.000
_cell.angle_alpha   90.00
_cell.angle_beta   90.00
_cell.angle_gamma   90.00
#
_symmetry.space_group_name_H-M   'P 1'
#
loop_
_entity.id
_entity.type
_entity.pdbx_description
1 polymer ?
#
loop_
_entity_poly.entity_id
_entity_poly.type
_entity_poly.pdbx_seq_one_letter_code
_entity_poly.pdbx_strand_id
1 'polypeptide(L)'
;MGLDRLSWTVLLLAVLLLAGCDSGGGRPERLLYGEPAPELAAVPGSVVAIGHVLHGTTLGRRFTSCLPTGAGIGTDTIVVERIGVLGESLTFADSGRKTVYACDGGIDPLGERKPPWCGGSAGHLFGGKLLDPRLDILCRDRKGRTLAYAWVDPAAGVRWIGVDQGKYTEVYEVLARLPVRIASIRGIQAGRARATFDVTQYDGHGKALIRGKLEAAVAG
;
A
#
# COMPACT_ATOMS: atom_id res chain seq x y z
N MET A 1 -55.81 43.72 19.34
CA MET A 1 -54.76 43.37 20.32
C MET A 1 -55.26 42.15 21.09
N GLY A 2 -54.63 40.99 21.13
CA GLY A 2 -53.35 40.56 20.60
C GLY A 2 -53.42 39.08 20.18
N LEU A 3 -52.64 38.74 19.16
CA LEU A 3 -52.26 37.39 18.84
C LEU A 3 -51.31 36.92 19.94
N ASP A 4 -51.75 35.99 20.79
CA ASP A 4 -50.83 35.24 21.64
C ASP A 4 -51.27 33.79 21.69
N ARG A 5 -50.27 32.91 21.63
CA ARG A 5 -50.33 31.44 21.67
C ARG A 5 -50.45 30.75 20.31
N LEU A 6 -49.66 31.21 19.34
CA LEU A 6 -49.18 30.28 18.32
C LEU A 6 -48.18 29.33 19.01
N SER A 7 -48.66 28.09 19.15
CA SER A 7 -48.06 26.99 19.89
C SER A 7 -46.59 26.77 19.57
N TRP A 8 -45.78 26.71 20.63
CA TRP A 8 -44.35 26.35 20.64
C TRP A 8 -44.00 25.01 19.97
N THR A 9 -44.99 24.21 19.56
CA THR A 9 -44.78 22.91 18.92
C THR A 9 -44.21 22.97 17.51
N VAL A 10 -44.27 24.11 16.80
CA VAL A 10 -43.72 24.20 15.44
C VAL A 10 -42.20 24.47 15.43
N LEU A 11 -41.63 25.00 16.52
CA LEU A 11 -40.18 25.28 16.58
C LEU A 11 -39.30 24.06 16.86
N LEU A 12 -39.87 22.96 17.36
CA LEU A 12 -39.13 21.74 17.72
C LEU A 12 -38.95 20.76 16.56
N LEU A 13 -39.68 20.90 15.45
CA LEU A 13 -39.51 20.05 14.27
C LEU A 13 -38.45 20.56 13.28
N ALA A 14 -37.93 21.78 13.44
CA ALA A 14 -36.96 22.37 12.50
C ALA A 14 -35.49 22.09 12.85
N VAL A 15 -35.19 21.46 13.99
CA VAL A 15 -33.80 21.27 14.48
C VAL A 15 -33.26 19.85 14.24
N LEU A 16 -34.07 18.91 13.71
CA LEU A 16 -33.66 17.52 13.51
C LEU A 16 -33.03 17.21 12.13
N LEU A 17 -32.73 18.21 11.30
CA LEU A 17 -32.27 18.01 9.90
C LEU A 17 -30.77 18.24 9.65
N LEU A 18 -29.92 18.42 10.67
CA LEU A 18 -28.48 18.66 10.47
C LEU A 18 -27.57 17.77 11.33
N ALA A 19 -27.92 16.50 11.48
CA ALA A 19 -26.95 15.45 11.87
C ALA A 19 -26.68 14.50 10.69
N GLY A 20 -26.58 15.04 9.48
CA GLY A 20 -25.89 14.38 8.38
C GLY A 20 -24.39 14.58 8.54
N CYS A 21 -23.80 14.09 9.63
CA CYS A 21 -22.34 14.02 9.72
C CYS A 21 -21.86 13.10 8.61
N ASP A 22 -21.07 13.68 7.71
CA ASP A 22 -20.36 13.04 6.62
C ASP A 22 -19.82 11.68 7.05
N SER A 23 -20.49 10.60 6.65
CA SER A 23 -20.04 9.22 6.85
C SER A 23 -19.09 8.81 5.72
N GLY A 24 -18.36 9.79 5.17
CA GLY A 24 -17.29 9.62 4.19
C GLY A 24 -15.95 9.31 4.84
N GLY A 25 -15.84 8.24 5.63
CA GLY A 25 -14.68 7.86 6.46
C GLY A 25 -13.30 8.36 5.99
N GLY A 26 -12.62 9.13 6.85
CA GLY A 26 -11.39 9.86 6.54
C GLY A 26 -10.11 9.02 6.58
N ARG A 27 -8.98 9.71 6.80
CA ARG A 27 -7.64 9.14 6.94
C ARG A 27 -7.62 8.04 8.01
N PRO A 28 -7.11 6.82 7.73
CA PRO A 28 -6.95 5.78 8.72
C PRO A 28 -6.03 6.22 9.88
N GLU A 29 -6.43 5.90 11.11
CA GLU A 29 -5.63 6.19 12.32
C GLU A 29 -4.66 5.07 12.70
N ARG A 30 -4.84 3.88 12.10
CA ARG A 30 -4.04 2.69 12.40
C ARG A 30 -3.63 1.94 11.14
N LEU A 31 -2.47 1.30 11.22
CA LEU A 31 -1.93 0.39 10.21
C LEU A 31 -2.50 -1.03 10.39
N LEU A 32 -2.06 -1.95 9.52
CA LEU A 32 -2.56 -3.32 9.46
C LEU A 32 -2.50 -4.04 10.82
N TYR A 33 -1.45 -3.87 11.62
CA TYR A 33 -1.31 -4.56 12.90
C TYR A 33 -1.72 -3.72 14.12
N GLY A 34 -2.33 -2.55 13.86
CA GLY A 34 -2.91 -1.70 14.89
C GLY A 34 -1.97 -0.63 15.43
N GLU A 35 -0.74 -0.54 14.93
CA GLU A 35 0.16 0.58 15.20
C GLU A 35 -0.49 1.89 14.74
N PRO A 36 -0.18 3.03 15.39
CA PRO A 36 -0.61 4.34 14.91
C PRO A 36 -0.19 4.55 13.45
N ALA A 37 -1.04 5.20 12.67
CA ALA A 37 -0.76 5.61 11.30
C ALA A 37 -0.17 7.03 11.28
N PRO A 38 1.18 7.19 11.27
CA PRO A 38 1.81 8.50 11.22
C PRO A 38 1.48 9.21 9.91
N GLU A 39 1.49 10.53 9.96
CA GLU A 39 1.34 11.39 8.79
C GLU A 39 2.69 11.98 8.42
N LEU A 40 2.97 12.08 7.11
CA LEU A 40 4.12 12.83 6.63
C LEU A 40 3.71 14.31 6.61
N ALA A 41 4.26 15.12 7.51
CA ALA A 41 3.87 16.52 7.69
C ALA A 41 3.89 17.36 6.38
N ALA A 42 4.81 17.05 5.47
CA ALA A 42 4.92 17.72 4.18
C ALA A 42 3.85 17.30 3.14
N VAL A 43 3.11 16.23 3.41
CA VAL A 43 2.02 15.70 2.57
C VAL A 43 0.76 15.57 3.44
N PRO A 44 0.00 16.66 3.63
CA PRO A 44 -1.19 16.65 4.49
C PRO A 44 -2.24 15.62 4.07
N GLY A 45 -2.88 14.97 5.04
CA GLY A 45 -3.84 13.89 4.83
C GLY A 45 -3.20 12.55 4.47
N SER A 46 -1.87 12.39 4.62
CA SER A 46 -1.16 11.16 4.31
C SER A 46 -1.12 10.15 5.47
N VAL A 47 -0.98 8.87 5.13
CA VAL A 47 -0.61 7.81 6.05
C VAL A 47 0.73 7.25 5.61
N VAL A 48 1.72 7.26 6.48
CA VAL A 48 3.03 6.65 6.20
C VAL A 48 2.98 5.17 6.56
N ALA A 49 3.22 4.32 5.56
CA ALA A 49 3.48 2.91 5.76
C ALA A 49 4.83 2.73 6.48
N ILE A 50 4.85 1.89 7.51
CA ILE A 50 6.10 1.58 8.23
C ILE A 50 7.01 0.79 7.30
N GLY A 51 8.29 1.17 7.25
CA GLY A 51 9.33 0.46 6.53
C GLY A 51 10.46 0.03 7.45
N HIS A 52 10.88 -1.23 7.39
CA HIS A 52 12.03 -1.75 8.11
C HIS A 52 13.05 -2.37 7.15
N VAL A 53 14.33 -2.04 7.33
CA VAL A 53 15.44 -2.71 6.66
C VAL A 53 16.00 -3.74 7.62
N LEU A 54 15.79 -5.01 7.31
CA LEU A 54 16.14 -6.15 8.17
C LEU A 54 17.00 -7.15 7.40
N HIS A 55 17.68 -8.03 8.12
CA HIS A 55 18.24 -9.23 7.52
C HIS A 55 17.18 -10.33 7.49
N GLY A 56 17.24 -11.21 6.49
CA GLY A 56 16.37 -12.38 6.42
C GLY A 56 16.48 -13.29 7.65
N THR A 57 17.65 -13.32 8.31
CA THR A 57 17.88 -14.04 9.57
C THR A 57 17.06 -13.47 10.72
N THR A 58 16.91 -12.14 10.79
CA THR A 58 16.05 -11.46 11.77
C THR A 58 14.58 -11.81 11.56
N LEU A 59 14.13 -11.90 10.31
CA LEU A 59 12.75 -12.28 9.97
C LEU A 59 12.48 -13.79 10.15
N GLY A 60 13.52 -14.62 10.09
CA GLY A 60 13.44 -16.07 10.31
C GLY A 60 12.37 -16.74 9.44
N ARG A 61 11.43 -17.45 10.10
CA ARG A 61 10.38 -18.22 9.40
C ARG A 61 9.52 -17.39 8.46
N ARG A 62 9.28 -16.12 8.80
CA ARG A 62 8.48 -15.18 8.01
C ARG A 62 9.12 -14.91 6.65
N PHE A 63 10.44 -14.78 6.62
CA PHE A 63 11.18 -14.65 5.37
C PHE A 63 11.32 -15.99 4.65
N THR A 64 11.62 -17.09 5.35
CA THR A 64 11.79 -18.39 4.67
C THR A 64 10.49 -18.90 4.03
N SER A 65 9.31 -18.58 4.56
CA SER A 65 8.03 -18.93 3.93
C SER A 65 7.70 -18.08 2.70
N CYS A 66 8.42 -16.97 2.52
CA CYS A 66 8.32 -16.06 1.39
C CYS A 66 9.30 -16.45 0.25
N LEU A 67 10.38 -17.17 0.57
CA LEU A 67 11.40 -17.52 -0.41
C LEU A 67 10.84 -18.43 -1.52
N PRO A 68 11.06 -18.07 -2.80
CA PRO A 68 10.81 -19.00 -3.89
C PRO A 68 11.78 -20.18 -3.81
N THR A 69 11.28 -21.39 -4.06
CA THR A 69 12.10 -22.59 -4.10
C THR A 69 13.23 -22.44 -5.12
N GLY A 70 14.48 -22.66 -4.70
CA GLY A 70 15.64 -22.64 -5.59
C GLY A 70 16.14 -21.25 -6.00
N ALA A 71 15.63 -20.16 -5.41
CA ALA A 71 16.04 -18.80 -5.79
C ALA A 71 17.49 -18.43 -5.45
N GLY A 72 18.24 -19.27 -4.73
CA GLY A 72 19.64 -19.02 -4.37
C GLY A 72 19.84 -17.82 -3.46
N ILE A 73 18.80 -17.40 -2.74
CA ILE A 73 18.81 -16.22 -1.87
C ILE A 73 19.26 -16.65 -0.47
N GLY A 74 20.38 -16.09 -0.02
CA GLY A 74 20.89 -16.30 1.33
C GLY A 74 19.95 -15.76 2.40
N THR A 75 19.94 -16.39 3.57
CA THR A 75 19.13 -15.92 4.71
C THR A 75 19.66 -14.61 5.30
N ASP A 76 20.91 -14.25 5.04
CA ASP A 76 21.54 -13.00 5.44
C ASP A 76 21.20 -11.81 4.52
N THR A 77 20.42 -12.02 3.45
CA THR A 77 20.05 -10.95 2.52
C THR A 77 19.32 -9.80 3.22
N ILE A 78 19.48 -8.59 2.67
CA ILE A 78 18.72 -7.43 3.10
C ILE A 78 17.29 -7.55 2.56
N VAL A 79 16.34 -7.46 3.48
CA VAL A 79 14.90 -7.48 3.23
C VAL A 79 14.32 -6.16 3.70
N VAL A 80 13.53 -5.53 2.86
CA VAL A 80 12.70 -4.39 3.23
C VAL A 80 11.29 -4.90 3.52
N GLU A 81 10.87 -4.82 4.77
CA GLU A 81 9.49 -5.05 5.18
C GLU A 81 8.72 -3.74 5.10
N ARG A 82 7.47 -3.81 4.62
CA ARG A 82 6.54 -2.68 4.61
C ARG A 82 5.20 -3.08 5.18
N ILE A 83 4.65 -2.26 6.08
CA ILE A 83 3.36 -2.45 6.71
C ILE A 83 2.53 -1.20 6.46
N GLY A 84 1.52 -1.33 5.61
CA GLY A 84 0.57 -0.27 5.26
C GLY A 84 -0.74 -0.39 6.01
N VAL A 85 -1.77 0.31 5.52
CA VAL A 85 -3.13 0.27 6.08
C VAL A 85 -3.82 -1.04 5.72
N LEU A 86 -3.75 -1.44 4.44
CA LEU A 86 -4.51 -2.57 3.90
C LEU A 86 -3.66 -3.80 3.64
N GLY A 87 -2.35 -3.63 3.50
CA GLY A 87 -1.45 -4.69 3.06
C GLY A 87 -0.06 -4.54 3.65
N GLU A 88 0.68 -5.63 3.57
CA GLU A 88 2.09 -5.70 3.92
C GLU A 88 2.87 -6.32 2.76
N SER A 89 4.19 -6.13 2.75
CA SER A 89 5.06 -6.82 1.81
C SER A 89 6.48 -7.01 2.35
N LEU A 90 7.17 -8.00 1.80
CA LEU A 90 8.63 -8.11 1.85
C LEU A 90 9.19 -7.78 0.46
N THR A 91 10.37 -7.18 0.43
CA THR A 91 11.10 -6.79 -0.78
C THR A 91 12.57 -7.14 -0.62
N PHE A 92 13.15 -7.92 -1.51
CA PHE A 92 14.55 -8.34 -1.42
C PHE A 92 15.11 -8.65 -2.82
N ALA A 93 16.43 -8.73 -2.95
CA ALA A 93 17.07 -9.06 -4.21
C ALA A 93 17.98 -10.29 -4.07
N ASP A 94 18.27 -10.93 -5.20
CA ASP A 94 19.35 -11.91 -5.28
C ASP A 94 20.72 -11.25 -5.03
N SER A 95 21.75 -12.07 -4.76
CA SER A 95 23.11 -11.60 -4.46
C SER A 95 23.72 -10.76 -5.58
N GLY A 96 23.36 -11.05 -6.83
CA GLY A 96 23.79 -10.28 -8.00
C GLY A 96 22.98 -9.01 -8.27
N ARG A 97 21.91 -8.76 -7.51
CA ARG A 97 20.92 -7.69 -7.74
C ARG A 97 20.41 -7.65 -9.18
N LYS A 98 20.23 -8.82 -9.78
CA LYS A 98 19.66 -9.03 -11.12
C LYS A 98 18.16 -9.27 -11.05
N THR A 99 17.67 -9.76 -9.91
CA THR A 99 16.24 -10.04 -9.70
C THR A 99 15.82 -9.48 -8.35
N VAL A 100 14.71 -8.74 -8.35
CA VAL A 100 14.00 -8.35 -7.13
C VAL A 100 12.82 -9.30 -6.92
N TYR A 101 12.54 -9.62 -5.67
CA TYR A 101 11.47 -10.48 -5.23
C TYR A 101 10.59 -9.72 -4.23
N ALA A 102 9.30 -10.04 -4.25
CA ALA A 102 8.35 -9.61 -3.25
C ALA A 102 7.47 -10.76 -2.79
N CYS A 103 7.05 -10.66 -1.54
CA CYS A 103 5.90 -11.38 -1.03
C CYS A 103 4.84 -10.37 -0.63
N ASP A 104 3.62 -10.67 -1.01
CA ASP A 104 2.46 -9.81 -0.80
C ASP A 104 1.60 -10.46 0.28
N GLY A 105 1.34 -9.72 1.35
CA GLY A 105 0.59 -10.20 2.49
C GLY A 105 -0.91 -9.95 2.37
N GLY A 106 -1.70 -10.79 3.03
CA GLY A 106 -3.15 -10.72 2.96
C GLY A 106 -3.77 -12.11 3.03
N ILE A 107 -5.04 -12.20 2.64
CA ILE A 107 -5.78 -13.46 2.62
C ILE A 107 -5.65 -14.07 1.23
N ASP A 108 -5.16 -15.31 1.17
CA ASP A 108 -5.26 -16.15 -0.01
C ASP A 108 -6.64 -16.82 -0.04
N PRO A 109 -7.53 -16.44 -0.97
CA PRO A 109 -8.87 -17.02 -1.04
C PRO A 109 -8.88 -18.51 -1.42
N LEU A 110 -7.80 -19.02 -2.03
CA LEU A 110 -7.68 -20.44 -2.43
C LEU A 110 -7.03 -21.30 -1.34
N GLY A 111 -6.36 -20.68 -0.37
CA GLY A 111 -5.65 -21.37 0.72
C GLY A 111 -4.44 -22.19 0.24
N GLU A 112 -3.90 -21.89 -0.94
CA GLU A 112 -2.75 -22.57 -1.53
C GLU A 112 -1.44 -22.09 -0.89
N ARG A 113 -1.41 -20.85 -0.40
CA ARG A 113 -0.23 -20.22 0.18
C ARG A 113 -0.28 -20.18 1.70
N LYS A 114 0.91 -20.24 2.30
CA LYS A 114 1.08 -20.22 3.75
C LYS A 114 0.95 -18.79 4.28
N PRO A 115 0.10 -18.54 5.30
CA PRO A 115 0.05 -17.25 5.96
C PRO A 115 1.45 -16.79 6.43
N PRO A 116 1.74 -15.48 6.37
CA PRO A 116 0.82 -14.39 6.02
C PRO A 116 0.73 -14.07 4.52
N TRP A 117 1.39 -14.85 3.67
CA TRP A 117 1.56 -14.52 2.26
C TRP A 117 0.40 -15.07 1.41
N CYS A 118 -0.15 -14.21 0.55
CA CYS A 118 -1.16 -14.54 -0.45
C CYS A 118 -0.68 -14.35 -1.89
N GLY A 119 0.42 -13.62 -2.04
CA GLY A 119 0.94 -13.20 -3.33
C GLY A 119 2.47 -13.15 -3.31
N GLY A 120 3.04 -13.06 -4.49
CA GLY A 120 4.48 -13.06 -4.65
C GLY A 120 4.88 -12.79 -6.09
N SER A 121 5.92 -11.97 -6.25
CA SER A 121 6.35 -11.48 -7.55
C SER A 121 7.87 -11.47 -7.61
N ALA A 122 8.42 -11.77 -8.79
CA ALA A 122 9.84 -11.63 -9.09
C ALA A 122 9.97 -10.72 -10.31
N GLY A 123 10.97 -9.86 -10.39
CA GLY A 123 11.17 -8.95 -11.51
C GLY A 123 12.64 -8.74 -11.81
N HIS A 124 13.01 -8.74 -13.09
CA HIS A 124 14.39 -8.55 -13.50
C HIS A 124 14.78 -7.07 -13.48
N LEU A 125 15.97 -6.81 -12.95
CA LEU A 125 16.59 -5.50 -12.89
C LEU A 125 17.50 -5.32 -14.10
N PHE A 126 17.26 -4.26 -14.87
CA PHE A 126 18.09 -3.85 -15.99
C PHE A 126 18.77 -2.53 -15.65
N GLY A 127 20.11 -2.54 -15.57
CA GLY A 127 20.86 -1.37 -15.07
C GLY A 127 20.48 -0.97 -13.64
N GLY A 128 20.03 -1.94 -12.82
CA GLY A 128 19.57 -1.70 -11.45
C GLY A 128 18.13 -1.16 -11.33
N LYS A 129 17.38 -1.08 -12.44
CA LYS A 129 16.00 -0.62 -12.46
C LYS A 129 15.03 -1.71 -12.85
N LEU A 130 13.83 -1.66 -12.28
CA LEU A 130 12.74 -2.53 -12.68
C LEU A 130 12.01 -1.94 -13.90
N LEU A 131 11.91 -2.72 -14.99
CA LEU A 131 11.24 -2.28 -16.23
C LEU A 131 9.73 -2.55 -16.24
N ASP A 132 9.27 -3.48 -15.40
CA ASP A 132 7.89 -3.94 -15.36
C ASP A 132 7.38 -3.85 -13.91
N PRO A 133 6.33 -3.04 -13.63
CA PRO A 133 5.79 -2.90 -12.29
C PRO A 133 5.17 -4.19 -11.73
N ARG A 134 4.96 -5.25 -12.55
CA ARG A 134 4.42 -6.58 -12.20
C ARG A 134 3.28 -6.59 -11.18
N LEU A 135 2.07 -6.80 -11.66
CA LEU A 135 0.87 -6.83 -10.82
C LEU A 135 0.66 -8.21 -10.15
N ASP A 136 0.29 -8.19 -8.87
CA ASP A 136 -0.42 -9.29 -8.19
C ASP A 136 -1.81 -8.78 -7.76
N ILE A 137 -2.86 -9.57 -8.00
CA ILE A 137 -4.27 -9.30 -7.61
C ILE A 137 -4.95 -10.52 -6.97
N LEU A 138 -4.16 -11.52 -6.56
CA LEU A 138 -4.67 -12.75 -5.96
C LEU A 138 -5.10 -12.52 -4.51
N CYS A 139 -4.41 -11.60 -3.84
CA CYS A 139 -4.64 -11.25 -2.45
C CYS A 139 -6.01 -10.64 -2.17
N ARG A 140 -6.52 -10.86 -0.96
CA ARG A 140 -7.66 -10.18 -0.37
C ARG A 140 -7.27 -9.44 0.90
N ASP A 141 -7.85 -8.26 1.11
CA ASP A 141 -7.73 -7.56 2.38
C ASP A 141 -8.61 -8.23 3.47
N ARG A 142 -8.51 -7.75 4.72
CA ARG A 142 -9.32 -8.28 5.85
C ARG A 142 -10.84 -8.15 5.67
N LYS A 143 -11.29 -7.34 4.71
CA LYS A 143 -12.71 -7.16 4.36
C LYS A 143 -13.11 -7.99 3.14
N GLY A 144 -12.23 -8.85 2.64
CA GLY A 144 -12.48 -9.71 1.48
C GLY A 144 -12.39 -8.98 0.13
N ARG A 145 -11.88 -7.75 0.08
CA ARG A 145 -11.73 -6.98 -1.17
C ARG A 145 -10.43 -7.36 -1.87
N THR A 146 -10.43 -7.39 -3.20
CA THR A 146 -9.21 -7.60 -3.99
C THR A 146 -8.16 -6.55 -3.65
N LEU A 147 -6.95 -7.03 -3.38
CA LEU A 147 -5.79 -6.20 -3.08
C LEU A 147 -4.79 -6.33 -4.24
N ALA A 148 -4.49 -5.21 -4.87
CA ALA A 148 -3.53 -5.11 -5.96
C ALA A 148 -2.16 -4.68 -5.40
N TYR A 149 -1.11 -5.38 -5.82
CA TYR A 149 0.27 -5.05 -5.51
C TYR A 149 1.08 -4.79 -6.77
N ALA A 150 1.85 -3.71 -6.77
CA ALA A 150 2.72 -3.33 -7.88
C ALA A 150 4.04 -2.76 -7.36
N TRP A 151 5.07 -2.80 -8.20
CA TRP A 151 6.33 -2.12 -7.95
C TRP A 151 6.32 -0.71 -8.51
N VAL A 152 6.99 0.20 -7.78
CA VAL A 152 7.43 1.49 -8.29
C VAL A 152 8.95 1.57 -8.18
N ASP A 153 9.62 1.80 -9.31
CA ASP A 153 11.05 2.12 -9.33
C ASP A 153 11.23 3.62 -9.02
N PRO A 154 11.92 3.98 -7.93
CA PRO A 154 12.07 5.37 -7.54
C PRO A 154 13.01 6.12 -8.49
N ALA A 155 12.61 7.33 -8.90
CA ALA A 155 13.50 8.22 -9.63
C ALA A 155 14.64 8.73 -8.75
N ALA A 156 15.69 9.26 -9.38
CA ALA A 156 16.80 9.86 -8.64
C ALA A 156 16.32 11.02 -7.75
N GLY A 157 16.79 11.05 -6.50
CA GLY A 157 16.42 12.07 -5.51
C GLY A 157 15.08 11.83 -4.80
N VAL A 158 14.33 10.79 -5.16
CA VAL A 158 13.07 10.44 -4.49
C VAL A 158 13.34 9.74 -3.17
N ARG A 159 12.66 10.20 -2.11
CA ARG A 159 12.66 9.58 -0.78
C ARG A 159 11.34 8.89 -0.45
N TRP A 160 10.23 9.38 -1.00
CA TRP A 160 8.89 8.89 -0.68
C TRP A 160 8.07 8.64 -1.94
N ILE A 161 7.22 7.63 -1.89
CA ILE A 161 6.25 7.31 -2.94
C ILE A 161 4.86 7.34 -2.32
N GLY A 162 4.04 8.30 -2.74
CA GLY A 162 2.63 8.39 -2.38
C GLY A 162 1.74 7.69 -3.40
N VAL A 163 0.76 6.95 -2.91
CA VAL A 163 -0.28 6.29 -3.69
C VAL A 163 -1.63 6.83 -3.25
N ASP A 164 -2.41 7.36 -4.19
CA ASP A 164 -3.73 7.86 -3.88
C ASP A 164 -4.71 6.71 -3.58
N GLN A 165 -5.19 6.67 -2.33
CA GLN A 165 -6.24 5.75 -1.88
C GLN A 165 -7.63 6.41 -1.93
N GLY A 166 -7.73 7.58 -2.55
CA GLY A 166 -8.92 8.42 -2.76
C GLY A 166 -9.27 9.33 -1.58
N LYS A 167 -9.20 8.80 -0.36
CA LYS A 167 -9.51 9.55 0.88
C LYS A 167 -8.27 9.98 1.66
N TYR A 168 -7.13 9.39 1.31
CA TYR A 168 -5.82 9.67 1.87
C TYR A 168 -4.76 9.25 0.85
N THR A 169 -3.55 9.78 1.00
CA THR A 169 -2.38 9.27 0.29
C THR A 169 -1.63 8.32 1.20
N GLU A 170 -1.42 7.08 0.77
CA GLU A 170 -0.52 6.17 1.47
C GLU A 170 0.91 6.39 0.98
N VAL A 171 1.83 6.69 1.90
CA VAL A 171 3.20 7.10 1.59
C VAL A 171 4.17 6.03 2.05
N TYR A 172 5.03 5.60 1.13
CA TYR A 172 6.03 4.56 1.33
C TYR A 172 7.43 5.15 1.24
N GLU A 173 8.30 4.77 2.17
CA GLU A 173 9.71 5.18 2.13
C GLU A 173 10.51 4.33 1.12
N VAL A 174 11.41 5.01 0.40
CA VAL A 174 12.42 4.38 -0.44
C VAL A 174 13.58 3.92 0.44
N LEU A 175 13.77 2.60 0.52
CA LEU A 175 14.70 1.95 1.44
C LEU A 175 15.60 0.95 0.71
N ALA A 176 16.83 0.79 1.21
CA ALA A 176 17.83 -0.18 0.74
C ALA A 176 18.13 -0.15 -0.78
N ARG A 177 17.84 0.96 -1.47
CA ARG A 177 17.94 1.08 -2.94
C ARG A 177 17.18 -0.03 -3.68
N LEU A 178 16.07 -0.48 -3.09
CA LEU A 178 15.15 -1.43 -3.72
C LEU A 178 13.92 -0.67 -4.25
N PRO A 179 13.27 -1.18 -5.31
CA PRO A 179 11.94 -0.74 -5.70
C PRO A 179 10.96 -0.79 -4.52
N VAL A 180 9.85 -0.07 -4.63
CA VAL A 180 8.82 -0.01 -3.58
C VAL A 180 7.61 -0.82 -3.98
N ARG A 181 7.25 -1.83 -3.19
CA ARG A 181 6.04 -2.63 -3.39
C ARG A 181 4.88 -1.89 -2.75
N ILE A 182 3.99 -1.35 -3.59
CA ILE A 182 2.81 -0.59 -3.17
C ILE A 182 1.56 -1.46 -3.24
N ALA A 183 0.54 -1.11 -2.44
CA ALA A 183 -0.73 -1.82 -2.41
C ALA A 183 -1.92 -0.87 -2.64
N SER A 184 -2.97 -1.34 -3.30
CA SER A 184 -4.24 -0.61 -3.36
C SER A 184 -5.42 -1.55 -3.57
N ILE A 185 -6.60 -1.13 -3.14
CA ILE A 185 -7.88 -1.77 -3.46
C ILE A 185 -8.64 -1.03 -4.58
N ARG A 186 -8.04 0.02 -5.13
CA ARG A 186 -8.63 0.89 -6.15
C ARG A 186 -8.03 0.62 -7.52
N GLY A 187 -8.76 1.03 -8.56
CA GLY A 187 -8.27 0.93 -9.94
C GLY A 187 -8.10 -0.50 -10.45
N ILE A 188 -8.62 -1.51 -9.74
CA ILE A 188 -8.45 -2.92 -10.09
C ILE A 188 -9.49 -3.35 -11.13
N GLN A 189 -9.02 -3.89 -12.24
CA GLN A 189 -9.82 -4.47 -13.32
C GLN A 189 -9.53 -5.97 -13.37
N ALA A 190 -10.11 -6.73 -12.43
CA ALA A 190 -9.81 -8.16 -12.28
C ALA A 190 -10.05 -8.97 -13.56
N GLY A 191 -11.16 -8.70 -14.27
CA GLY A 191 -11.46 -9.36 -15.55
C GLY A 191 -10.50 -9.03 -16.70
N ARG A 192 -9.60 -8.06 -16.52
CA ARG A 192 -8.54 -7.70 -17.47
C ARG A 192 -7.13 -7.96 -16.92
N ALA A 193 -7.05 -8.52 -15.71
CA ALA A 193 -5.80 -8.73 -14.98
C ALA A 193 -4.91 -7.47 -14.92
N ARG A 194 -5.53 -6.31 -14.64
CA ARG A 194 -4.87 -5.00 -14.61
C ARG A 194 -5.24 -4.18 -13.39
N ALA A 195 -4.36 -3.27 -13.02
CA ALA A 195 -4.63 -2.25 -12.02
C ALA A 195 -3.94 -0.93 -12.38
N THR A 196 -4.58 0.19 -12.02
CA THR A 196 -4.00 1.53 -12.17
C THR A 196 -3.83 2.18 -10.80
N PHE A 197 -2.67 2.81 -10.60
CA PHE A 197 -2.31 3.53 -9.38
C PHE A 197 -1.98 4.98 -9.74
N ASP A 198 -2.62 5.93 -9.07
CA ASP A 198 -2.22 7.34 -9.14
C ASP A 198 -1.06 7.56 -8.15
N VAL A 199 0.15 7.77 -8.67
CA VAL A 199 1.40 7.78 -7.92
C VAL A 199 2.05 9.17 -7.96
N THR A 200 2.52 9.63 -6.80
CA THR A 200 3.40 10.81 -6.68
C THR A 200 4.71 10.41 -6.02
N GLN A 201 5.83 10.80 -6.60
CA GLN A 201 7.15 10.61 -5.99
C GLN A 201 7.64 11.93 -5.40
N TYR A 202 8.10 11.91 -4.15
CA TYR A 202 8.52 13.09 -3.40
C TYR A 202 9.99 13.00 -3.00
N ASP A 203 10.65 14.15 -2.89
CA ASP A 203 12.00 14.26 -2.33
C ASP A 203 12.01 14.13 -0.79
N GLY A 204 13.20 14.26 -0.18
CA GLY A 204 13.37 14.19 1.28
C GLY A 204 12.62 15.26 2.09
N HIS A 205 12.19 16.34 1.45
CA HIS A 205 11.41 17.41 2.06
C HIS A 205 9.90 17.28 1.79
N GLY A 206 9.48 16.20 1.13
CA GLY A 206 8.09 15.97 0.75
C GLY A 206 7.63 16.83 -0.44
N LYS A 207 8.54 17.45 -1.18
CA LYS A 207 8.20 18.15 -2.42
C LYS A 207 7.98 17.13 -3.53
N ALA A 208 6.86 17.24 -4.23
CA ALA A 208 6.57 16.37 -5.36
C ALA A 208 7.56 16.61 -6.51
N LEU A 209 8.21 15.55 -6.97
CA LEU A 209 9.12 15.55 -8.11
C LEU A 209 8.43 15.01 -9.37
N ILE A 210 7.63 13.95 -9.22
CA ILE A 210 6.95 13.27 -10.33
C ILE A 210 5.52 12.95 -9.92
N ARG A 211 4.56 13.18 -10.81
CA ARG A 211 3.17 12.74 -10.68
C ARG A 211 2.76 11.99 -11.93
N GLY A 212 2.07 10.86 -11.78
CA GLY A 212 1.61 10.10 -12.93
C GLY A 212 0.72 8.93 -12.56
N LYS A 213 0.21 8.27 -13.60
CA LYS A 213 -0.51 7.01 -13.47
C LYS A 213 0.42 5.86 -13.79
N LEU A 214 0.46 4.89 -12.89
CA LEU A 214 1.11 3.61 -13.12
C LEU A 214 0.04 2.60 -13.51
N GLU A 215 0.12 2.04 -14.71
CA GLU A 215 -0.64 0.85 -15.09
C GLU A 215 0.25 -0.39 -14.89
N ALA A 216 -0.27 -1.39 -14.21
CA ALA A 216 0.36 -2.68 -14.05
C ALA A 216 -0.59 -3.78 -14.55
N ALA A 217 -0.04 -4.84 -15.11
CA ALA A 217 -0.76 -6.03 -15.54
C ALA A 217 -0.15 -7.29 -14.92
N VAL A 218 -0.95 -8.33 -14.74
CA VAL A 218 -0.44 -9.64 -14.32
C VAL A 218 0.41 -10.17 -15.47
N ALA A 219 1.63 -10.62 -15.16
CA ALA A 219 2.49 -11.23 -16.17
C ALA A 219 1.84 -12.54 -16.66
N GLY A 220 1.67 -12.64 -17.98
CA GLY A 220 1.24 -13.86 -18.68
C GLY A 220 2.42 -14.68 -19.18
#